data_AF-A0A1X6WTS9-F1
#
_entry.id   AF-A0A1X6WTS9-F1
#
_cell.length_a   1.000
_cell.length_b   1.000
_cell.length_c   1.000
_cell.angle_alpha   90.00
_cell.angle_beta   90.00
_cell.angle_gamma   90.00
#
_symmetry.space_group_name_H-M   'P 1'
#
loop_
_entity.id
_entity.type
_entity.pdbx_description
1 polymer ?
#
loop_
_entity_poly.entity_id
_entity_poly.type
_entity_poly.pdbx_seq_one_letter_code
_entity_poly.pdbx_strand_id
1 'polypeptide(L)' 'MNSRTIYKKLTGWNYIELAKKIHHLVRTEPTDFSLDDILNMIYDTYEQTKDENLAYLYVDISKNGFLIKLKELSR' A
#
# COMPACT_ATOMS: atom_id res chain seq x y z
N MET A 1 5.27 -5.35 -6.16
CA MET A 1 4.33 -5.72 -5.07
C MET A 1 2.87 -5.55 -5.51
N ASN A 2 1.83 -6.14 -4.90
CA ASN A 2 0.41 -5.81 -5.19
C ASN A 2 -0.40 -5.53 -3.90
N SER A 3 -1.62 -5.00 -4.03
CA SER A 3 -2.46 -4.61 -2.87
C SER A 3 -2.73 -5.75 -1.89
N ARG A 4 -2.92 -6.98 -2.38
CA ARG A 4 -3.16 -8.15 -1.54
C ARG A 4 -1.92 -8.53 -0.72
N THR A 5 -0.73 -8.41 -1.31
CA THR A 5 0.54 -8.67 -0.60
C THR A 5 0.78 -7.61 0.47
N ILE A 6 0.59 -6.32 0.16
CA ILE A 6 0.69 -5.23 1.15
C ILE A 6 -0.29 -5.47 2.30
N TYR A 7 -1.55 -5.77 1.99
CA TYR A 7 -2.57 -6.04 2.98
C TYR A 7 -2.14 -7.14 3.95
N LYS A 8 -1.66 -8.28 3.45
CA LYS A 8 -1.17 -9.40 4.28
C LYS A 8 -0.01 -9.00 5.19
N LYS A 9 1.00 -8.31 4.65
CA LYS A 9 2.17 -7.84 5.42
C LYS A 9 1.72 -6.92 6.56
N LEU A 10 0.96 -5.87 6.24
CA LEU A 10 0.49 -4.89 7.20
C LEU A 10 -0.42 -5.49 8.28
N THR A 11 -1.34 -6.39 7.91
CA THR A 11 -2.16 -7.09 8.93
C THR A 11 -1.33 -8.00 9.83
N GLY A 12 -0.29 -8.64 9.30
CA GLY A 12 0.62 -9.48 10.10
C GLY A 12 1.46 -8.69 11.10
N TRP A 13 1.63 -7.39 10.86
CA TRP A 13 2.33 -6.45 11.73
C TRP A 13 1.38 -5.58 12.57
N ASN A 14 0.09 -5.95 12.67
CA ASN A 14 -0.96 -5.21 13.37
C ASN A 14 -1.32 -3.81 12.83
N TYR A 15 -0.93 -3.48 11.59
CA TYR A 15 -1.33 -2.24 10.89
C TYR A 15 -2.62 -2.43 10.07
N ILE A 16 -3.68 -2.93 10.71
CA ILE A 16 -4.94 -3.31 10.04
C ILE A 16 -5.61 -2.11 9.36
N GLU A 17 -5.64 -0.95 10.01
CA GLU A 17 -6.29 0.24 9.46
C GLU A 17 -5.53 0.83 8.27
N LEU A 18 -4.19 0.83 8.32
CA LEU A 18 -3.36 1.19 7.17
C LEU A 18 -3.58 0.21 6.00
N ALA A 19 -3.64 -1.09 6.28
CA ALA A 19 -3.93 -2.12 5.27
C ALA A 19 -5.26 -1.87 4.56
N LYS A 20 -6.32 -1.56 5.32
CA LYS A 20 -7.65 -1.24 4.77
C LYS A 20 -7.62 0.02 3.91
N LYS A 21 -6.98 1.10 4.38
CA LYS A 21 -6.86 2.37 3.63
C LYS A 21 -6.18 2.16 2.27
N ILE A 22 -5.01 1.53 2.25
CA ILE A 22 -4.29 1.23 1.00
C ILE A 22 -5.14 0.34 0.08
N HIS A 23 -5.75 -0.71 0.63
CA HIS A 23 -6.56 -1.62 -0.17
C HIS A 23 -7.84 -0.97 -0.73
N HIS A 24 -8.44 -0.03 0.01
CA HIS A 24 -9.58 0.77 -0.44
C HIS A 24 -9.15 1.68 -1.60
N LEU A 25 -8.12 2.51 -1.39
CA LEU A 25 -7.55 3.42 -2.40
C LEU A 25 -7.32 2.70 -3.75
N VAL A 26 -6.70 1.52 -3.71
CA VAL A 26 -6.37 0.75 -4.91
C VAL A 26 -7.61 0.18 -5.63
N ARG A 27 -8.71 -0.06 -4.90
CA ARG A 27 -9.91 -0.72 -5.45
C ARG A 27 -11.02 0.23 -5.88
N THR A 28 -11.19 1.34 -5.18
CA THR A 28 -12.30 2.28 -5.43
C THR A 28 -11.90 3.41 -6.34
N GLU A 29 -10.62 3.78 -6.35
CA GLU A 29 -10.12 4.95 -7.07
C GLU A 29 -8.95 4.62 -8.00
N PRO A 30 -8.98 3.52 -8.80
CA PRO A 30 -7.82 3.09 -9.58
C PRO A 30 -7.33 4.08 -10.64
N THR A 31 -8.12 5.10 -10.97
CA THR A 31 -7.78 6.20 -11.87
C THR A 31 -7.17 7.41 -11.17
N ASP A 32 -7.35 7.55 -9.86
CA ASP A 32 -7.06 8.79 -9.12
C ASP A 32 -5.94 8.64 -8.07
N PHE A 33 -5.39 7.43 -7.87
CA PHE A 33 -4.28 7.23 -6.95
C PHE A 33 -2.93 7.05 -7.66
N SER A 34 -1.88 7.56 -7.03
CA SER A 34 -0.49 7.39 -7.44
C SER A 34 0.26 6.40 -6.54
N LEU A 35 1.40 5.90 -7.02
CA LEU A 35 2.30 5.11 -6.18
C LEU A 35 2.75 5.91 -4.94
N ASP A 36 2.93 7.22 -5.10
CA ASP A 36 3.39 8.11 -4.04
C ASP A 36 2.36 8.21 -2.91
N ASP A 37 1.05 8.13 -3.19
CA ASP A 37 0.03 8.12 -2.14
C ASP A 37 0.16 6.90 -1.22
N ILE A 38 0.46 5.73 -1.79
CA ILE A 38 0.72 4.51 -1.03
C ILE A 38 2.00 4.66 -0.21
N LEU A 39 3.07 5.15 -0.83
CA LEU A 39 4.36 5.35 -0.17
C LEU A 39 4.26 6.37 0.98
N ASN A 40 3.55 7.47 0.78
CA ASN A 40 3.32 8.50 1.79
C ASN A 40 2.54 7.95 2.98
N MET A 41 1.45 7.21 2.76
CA MET A 41 0.71 6.60 3.88
C MET A 41 1.58 5.64 4.72
N ILE A 42 2.47 4.89 4.08
CA ILE A 42 3.40 3.98 4.77
C ILE A 42 4.47 4.79 5.52
N TYR A 43 5.02 5.83 4.88
CA TYR A 43 6.03 6.69 5.47
C TYR A 43 5.51 7.50 6.66
N ASP A 44 4.31 8.08 6.55
CA ASP A 44 3.65 8.81 7.64
C ASP A 44 3.41 7.91 8.86
N THR A 45 3.01 6.64 8.61
CA THR A 45 2.83 5.67 9.68
C THR A 45 4.18 5.29 10.31
N TYR A 46 5.22 5.12 9.48
CA TYR A 46 6.58 4.91 9.96
C TYR A 46 7.08 6.09 10.82
N GLU A 47 6.83 7.33 10.42
CA GLU A 47 7.24 8.50 11.19
C GLU A 47 6.58 8.55 12.58
N GLN A 48 5.37 8.01 12.71
CA GLN A 48 4.63 7.93 13.97
C GLN A 48 5.08 6.77 14.87
N THR A 49 5.36 5.59 14.29
CA THR A 49 5.66 4.39 15.09
C THR A 49 7.14 4.05 15.18
N LYS A 50 7.95 4.58 14.25
CA LYS A 50 9.36 4.24 14.01
C LYS A 50 9.61 2.74 13.83
N ASP A 51 8.61 2.02 13.32
CA ASP A 51 8.70 0.58 13.05
C ASP A 51 9.47 0.31 11.75
N GLU A 52 10.62 -0.34 11.87
CA GLU A 52 11.49 -0.67 10.74
C GLU A 52 10.80 -1.51 9.67
N ASN A 53 9.79 -2.32 10.01
CA ASN A 53 9.04 -3.10 9.02
C ASN A 53 8.37 -2.20 7.98
N LEU A 54 7.89 -1.02 8.39
CA LEU A 54 7.29 -0.03 7.50
C LEU A 54 8.34 0.64 6.61
N ALA A 55 9.53 0.92 7.16
CA ALA A 55 10.65 1.44 6.37
C ALA A 55 11.12 0.42 5.31
N TYR A 56 11.24 -0.86 5.68
CA TYR A 56 11.54 -1.93 4.72
C TYR A 56 10.45 -2.06 3.66
N LEU A 57 9.17 -1.95 4.05
CA LEU A 57 8.05 -2.00 3.12
C LEU A 57 8.08 -0.83 2.13
N TYR A 58 8.36 0.39 2.60
CA TYR A 58 8.53 1.57 1.76
C TYR A 58 9.60 1.34 0.70
N VAL A 59 10.80 0.90 1.12
CA VAL A 59 11.92 0.64 0.21
C VAL A 59 11.60 -0.47 -0.78
N ASP A 60 10.95 -1.54 -0.33
CA ASP A 60 10.54 -2.68 -1.17
C ASP A 60 9.56 -2.24 -2.26
N ILE A 61 8.55 -1.42 -1.91
CA ILE A 61 7.58 -0.88 -2.87
C ILE A 61 8.24 0.13 -3.82
N SER A 62 9.07 1.03 -3.29
CA SER A 62 9.77 2.05 -4.09
C SER A 62 10.69 1.44 -5.14
N LYS A 63 11.42 0.38 -4.80
CA LYS A 63 12.34 -0.29 -5.73
C LYS A 63 11.64 -1.23 -6.71
N ASN A 64 10.66 -1.99 -6.23
CA ASN A 64 10.04 -3.07 -7.02
C ASN A 64 8.71 -2.66 -7.66
N GLY A 65 8.25 -1.42 -7.42
CA GLY A 65 7.00 -0.89 -7.92
C GLY A 65 5.74 -1.58 -7.36
N PHE A 66 4.60 -1.07 -7.78
CA PHE A 66 3.29 -1.55 -7.38
C PHE A 66 2.46 -1.98 -8.59
N LEU A 67 2.06 -3.25 -8.59
CA LEU A 67 1.27 -3.90 -9.62
C LEU A 67 -0.21 -3.68 -9.34
N ILE A 68 -0.84 -2.94 -10.23
CA ILE A 68 -2.28 -2.69 -10.24
C ILE A 68 -2.88 -3.59 -11.32
N LYS A 69 -3.70 -4.56 -10.92
CA LYS A 69 -4.59 -5.22 -11.89
C LYS A 69 -5.79 -4.33 -12.09
N LEU A 70 -5.78 -3.55 -13.18
CA LEU A 70 -6.99 -2.91 -13.67
C LEU A 70 -8.01 -4.01 -13.95
N LYS A 71 -9.16 -3.96 -13.28
CA LYS A 71 -10.29 -4.80 -13.64
C LYS A 71 -10.72 -4.29 -15.02
N GLU A 72 -10.61 -5.14 -16.06
CA GLU A 72 -11.14 -4.79 -17.37
C GLU A 72 -12.59 -4.31 -17.17
N LEU A 73 -12.82 -3.03 -17.51
CA LEU A 73 -14.17 -2.50 -17.65
C LEU A 73 -14.78 -3.24 -18.84
N SER A 74 -15.40 -4.38 -18.57
CA SER A 74 -16.23 -5.08 -19.54
C SER A 74 -17.32 -4.09 -19.97
N ARG A 75 -17.18 -3.56 -21.19
CA ARG A 75 -18.21 -2.78 -21.89
C ARG A 75 -19.30 -3.69 -22.41
#